data_AF-A0A1Y3MMJ5-F1
#
_entry.id   AF-A0A1Y3MMJ5-F1
#
_cell.length_a   1.000
_cell.length_b   1.000
_cell.length_c   1.000
_cell.angle_alpha   90.00
_cell.angle_beta   90.00
_cell.angle_gamma   90.00
#
_symmetry.space_group_name_H-M   'P 1'
#
loop_
_entity.id
_entity.type
_entity.pdbx_description
1 polymer ?
#
loop_
_entity_poly.entity_id
_entity_poly.type
_entity_poly.pdbx_seq_one_letter_code
_entity_poly.pdbx_strand_id
1 'polypeptide(L)'
;MSYPNIQELHKYREFREIYSQENLIEENLHMKRYQIVPIRYMNSNNDVIKRFLIYHSPGTGKSFTALWILLNFIDSYEKPSIILVKNQEAIMEFKQRIASWYTYTFNYRHPPIGYFSL
;
A
#
# COMPACT_ATOMS: atom_id res chain seq x y z
N MET A 1 21.80 -7.35 12.47
CA MET A 1 21.19 -6.96 11.18
C MET A 1 21.36 -5.46 11.02
N SER A 2 22.10 -5.00 10.02
CA SER A 2 22.17 -3.58 9.66
C SER A 2 21.04 -3.24 8.69
N TYR A 3 20.34 -2.13 8.91
CA TYR A 3 19.40 -1.63 7.91
C TYR A 3 20.17 -1.15 6.67
N PRO A 4 19.60 -1.30 5.45
CA PRO A 4 20.20 -0.75 4.24
C PRO A 4 20.50 0.74 4.41
N ASN A 5 21.64 1.20 3.89
CA ASN A 5 22.00 2.62 3.94
C ASN A 5 21.01 3.43 3.10
N ILE A 6 20.24 4.31 3.75
CA ILE A 6 19.25 5.17 3.08
C ILE A 6 19.87 6.17 2.10
N GLN A 7 21.19 6.40 2.15
CA GLN A 7 21.90 7.21 1.17
C GLN A 7 22.15 6.45 -0.15
N GLU A 8 21.98 5.14 -0.17
CA GLU A 8 22.07 4.33 -1.39
C GLU A 8 20.72 4.27 -2.13
N LEU A 9 19.99 5.39 -2.18
CA LEU A 9 18.66 5.46 -2.78
C LEU A 9 18.61 5.00 -4.24
N HIS A 10 19.71 5.22 -4.96
CA HIS A 10 19.92 4.78 -6.34
C HIS A 10 19.88 3.25 -6.54
N LYS A 11 20.01 2.45 -5.47
CA LYS A 11 19.90 0.98 -5.50
C LYS A 11 18.47 0.47 -5.33
N TYR A 12 17.51 1.35 -4.99
CA TYR A 12 16.12 0.94 -4.85
C TYR A 12 15.41 0.91 -6.20
N ARG A 13 14.42 0.01 -6.30
CA ARG A 13 13.62 -0.17 -7.50
C ARG A 13 12.67 1.02 -7.69
N GLU A 14 12.82 1.71 -8.80
CA GLU A 14 11.82 2.66 -9.28
C GLU A 14 10.71 1.91 -10.03
N PHE A 15 9.46 2.19 -9.68
CA PHE A 15 8.30 1.59 -10.33
C PHE A 15 7.90 2.43 -11.54
N ARG A 16 8.48 2.15 -12.71
CA ARG A 16 8.21 2.89 -13.95
C ARG A 16 6.74 2.85 -14.37
N GLU A 17 6.00 1.83 -13.95
CA GLU A 17 4.57 1.67 -14.20
C GLU A 17 3.75 2.83 -13.61
N ILE A 18 4.28 3.56 -12.63
CA ILE A 18 3.65 4.77 -12.08
C ILE A 18 3.46 5.86 -13.14
N TYR A 19 4.28 5.85 -14.20
CA TYR A 19 4.20 6.80 -15.30
C TYR A 19 3.41 6.27 -16.50
N SER A 20 2.87 5.05 -16.43
CA SER A 20 2.07 4.49 -17.52
C SER A 20 0.68 5.13 -17.60
N GLN A 21 0.08 5.07 -18.79
CA GLN A 21 -1.29 5.55 -19.06
C GLN A 21 -2.33 4.42 -19.03
N GLU A 22 -1.94 3.20 -18.62
CA GLU A 22 -2.86 2.06 -18.54
C GLU A 22 -3.97 2.33 -17.53
N ASN A 23 -5.24 2.11 -17.84
CA ASN A 23 -6.31 2.34 -16.86
C ASN A 23 -6.24 1.31 -15.71
N LEU A 24 -6.19 1.81 -14.47
CA LEU A 24 -6.25 0.98 -13.27
C LEU A 24 -7.60 1.16 -12.58
N ILE A 25 -8.39 0.08 -12.46
CA ILE A 25 -9.71 0.14 -11.82
C ILE A 25 -9.59 0.61 -10.37
N GLU A 26 -8.47 0.30 -9.72
CA GLU A 26 -8.19 0.68 -8.35
C GLU A 26 -8.09 2.20 -8.17
N GLU A 27 -7.81 2.97 -9.23
CA GLU A 27 -7.83 4.45 -9.18
C GLU A 27 -9.25 5.00 -8.93
N ASN A 28 -10.30 4.23 -9.20
CA ASN A 28 -11.69 4.58 -8.88
C ASN A 28 -11.96 4.57 -7.37
N LEU A 29 -11.08 3.96 -6.56
CA LEU A 29 -11.16 3.96 -5.10
C LEU A 29 -10.43 5.15 -4.47
N HIS A 30 -10.31 6.25 -5.22
CA HIS A 30 -9.53 7.45 -4.84
C HIS A 30 -8.05 7.19 -4.55
N MET A 31 -7.54 6.03 -4.97
CA MET A 31 -6.14 5.66 -4.85
C MET A 31 -5.34 6.26 -6.00
N LYS A 32 -4.10 6.65 -5.73
CA LYS A 32 -3.16 7.09 -6.76
C LYS A 32 -2.28 5.93 -7.20
N ARG A 33 -1.86 5.92 -8.46
CA ARG A 33 -1.03 4.86 -9.05
C ARG A 33 0.18 4.46 -8.21
N TYR A 34 0.91 5.45 -7.68
CA TYR A 34 2.08 5.22 -6.83
C TYR A 34 1.75 4.54 -5.49
N GLN A 35 0.49 4.57 -5.05
CA GLN A 35 0.01 3.86 -3.87
C GLN A 35 -0.44 2.43 -4.22
N ILE A 36 -0.90 2.21 -5.46
CA ILE A 36 -1.41 0.94 -5.96
C ILE A 36 -0.25 0.01 -6.35
N VAL A 37 0.64 0.48 -7.23
CA VAL A 37 1.67 -0.33 -7.89
C VAL A 37 2.59 -1.11 -6.93
N PRO A 38 3.03 -0.58 -5.78
CA PRO A 38 3.97 -1.29 -4.90
C PRO A 38 3.50 -2.69 -4.48
N ILE A 39 2.18 -2.91 -4.38
CA ILE A 39 1.63 -4.21 -3.95
C ILE A 39 1.92 -5.34 -4.93
N ARG A 40 2.05 -5.04 -6.23
CA ARG A 40 2.31 -6.03 -7.29
C ARG A 40 3.66 -6.72 -7.12
N TYR A 41 4.52 -6.14 -6.30
CA TYR A 41 5.84 -6.63 -5.98
C TYR A 41 5.91 -7.34 -4.63
N MET A 42 4.79 -7.36 -3.89
CA MET A 42 4.66 -8.11 -2.66
C MET A 42 3.94 -9.42 -2.96
N ASN A 43 4.53 -10.53 -2.55
CA ASN A 43 3.96 -11.85 -2.75
C ASN A 43 3.97 -12.61 -1.43
N SER A 44 2.79 -13.04 -0.98
CA SER A 44 2.63 -13.80 0.26
C SER A 44 3.32 -15.17 0.23
N ASN A 45 3.50 -15.73 -0.97
CA ASN A 45 4.15 -17.02 -1.21
C ASN A 45 5.66 -16.90 -1.43
N ASN A 46 6.23 -15.70 -1.41
CA ASN A 46 7.67 -15.50 -1.57
C ASN A 46 8.35 -15.51 -0.20
N ASP A 47 8.90 -16.67 0.18
CA ASP A 47 9.56 -16.85 1.48
C ASP A 47 10.80 -15.98 1.69
N VAL A 48 11.38 -15.44 0.61
CA VAL A 48 12.59 -14.62 0.64
C VAL A 48 12.28 -13.16 0.91
N ILE A 49 11.14 -12.64 0.45
CA ILE A 49 10.79 -11.22 0.52
C ILE A 49 9.55 -11.01 1.41
N LYS A 50 9.74 -11.15 2.73
CA LYS A 50 8.68 -10.91 3.75
C LYS A 50 8.68 -9.48 4.33
N ARG A 51 9.61 -8.62 3.90
CA ARG A 51 9.81 -7.29 4.48
C ARG A 51 9.99 -6.26 3.37
N PHE A 52 9.22 -5.17 3.46
CA PHE A 52 9.24 -4.09 2.49
C PHE A 52 9.46 -2.75 3.22
N LEU A 53 10.26 -1.89 2.60
CA LEU A 53 10.35 -0.48 2.97
C LEU A 53 9.82 0.32 1.79
N ILE A 54 8.75 1.07 2.00
CA ILE A 54 8.19 1.96 0.99
C ILE A 54 8.49 3.40 1.40
N TYR A 55 9.23 4.11 0.56
CA TYR A 55 9.58 5.50 0.78
C TYR A 55 8.61 6.43 0.04
N HIS A 56 7.91 7.28 0.79
CA HIS A 56 6.95 8.25 0.28
C HIS A 56 7.32 9.65 0.79
N SER A 57 7.30 10.64 -0.08
CA SER A 57 7.39 12.04 0.33
C SER A 57 6.24 12.41 1.28
N PRO A 58 6.44 13.36 2.21
CA PRO A 58 5.36 13.89 3.05
C PRO A 58 4.16 14.35 2.21
N GLY A 59 2.94 14.12 2.69
CA GLY A 59 1.70 14.54 2.01
C GLY A 59 1.18 13.59 0.91
N THR A 60 1.94 12.58 0.50
CA THR A 60 1.53 11.64 -0.59
C THR A 60 0.60 10.51 -0.13
N GLY A 61 0.05 10.56 1.08
CA GLY A 61 -0.91 9.56 1.54
C GLY A 61 -0.32 8.18 1.85
N LYS A 62 0.90 8.09 2.37
CA LYS A 62 1.55 6.83 2.82
C LYS A 62 0.67 5.91 3.69
N SER A 63 -0.23 6.49 4.48
CA SER A 63 -1.19 5.72 5.29
C SER A 63 -2.22 4.99 4.44
N PHE A 64 -2.70 5.60 3.34
CA PHE A 64 -3.60 4.94 2.39
C PHE A 64 -2.89 3.81 1.63
N THR A 65 -1.61 4.00 1.28
CA THR A 65 -0.78 2.92 0.74
C THR A 65 -0.69 1.74 1.71
N ALA A 66 -0.48 1.99 3.00
CA ALA A 66 -0.47 0.94 4.01
C ALA A 66 -1.83 0.21 4.10
N LEU A 67 -2.94 0.95 4.13
CA LEU A 67 -4.28 0.36 4.17
C LEU A 67 -4.61 -0.46 2.92
N TRP A 68 -4.14 -0.02 1.75
CA TRP A 68 -4.23 -0.77 0.51
C TRP A 68 -3.49 -2.10 0.57
N ILE A 69 -2.27 -2.10 1.09
CA ILE A 69 -1.48 -3.32 1.30
C ILE A 69 -2.23 -4.27 2.24
N LEU A 70 -2.79 -3.76 3.33
CA LEU A 70 -3.57 -4.58 4.26
C LEU A 70 -4.79 -5.21 3.58
N LEU A 71 -5.52 -4.47 2.75
CA LEU A 71 -6.67 -4.99 2.00
C LEU A 71 -6.26 -6.12 1.04
N ASN A 72 -5.08 -6.03 0.42
CA ASN A 72 -4.56 -7.07 -0.49
C ASN A 72 -4.16 -8.36 0.23
N PHE A 73 -3.78 -8.27 1.51
CA PHE A 73 -3.27 -9.41 2.28
C PHE A 73 -4.22 -9.91 3.37
N ILE A 74 -5.42 -9.33 3.48
CA ILE A 74 -6.34 -9.59 4.60
C ILE A 74 -6.68 -11.08 4.77
N ASP A 75 -6.89 -11.78 3.66
CA ASP A 75 -7.20 -13.22 3.66
C ASP A 75 -5.96 -14.11 3.45
N SER A 76 -4.77 -13.53 3.27
CA SER A 76 -3.54 -14.31 3.04
C SER A 76 -2.94 -14.89 4.32
N TYR A 77 -3.13 -14.24 5.47
CA TYR A 77 -2.39 -14.56 6.69
C TYR A 77 -3.25 -15.02 7.88
N GLU A 78 -4.58 -15.06 7.75
CA GLU A 78 -5.55 -15.44 8.82
C GLU A 78 -5.20 -14.89 10.22
N LYS A 79 -4.55 -13.74 10.28
CA LYS A 79 -4.00 -13.13 11.49
C LYS A 79 -4.33 -11.65 11.54
N PRO A 80 -4.47 -11.07 12.74
CA PRO A 80 -4.72 -9.65 12.89
C PRO A 80 -3.53 -8.84 12.36
N SER A 81 -3.84 -7.74 11.67
CA SER A 81 -2.86 -6.77 11.24
C SER A 81 -2.50 -5.84 12.40
N ILE A 82 -1.21 -5.63 12.65
CA ILE A 82 -0.71 -4.74 13.70
C ILE A 82 -0.10 -3.50 13.05
N ILE A 83 -0.55 -2.32 13.47
CA ILE A 83 -0.03 -1.03 13.01
C ILE A 83 0.64 -0.33 14.20
N LEU A 84 1.94 -0.11 14.09
CA LEU A 84 2.72 0.61 15.09
C LEU A 84 2.85 2.07 14.69
N VAL A 85 2.53 2.97 15.62
CA VAL A 85 2.64 4.42 15.44
C VAL A 85 3.40 5.04 16.59
N LYS A 86 3.94 6.26 16.38
CA LYS A 86 4.89 6.89 17.30
C LYS A 86 4.26 7.34 18.63
N ASN A 87 3.02 7.83 18.60
CA ASN A 87 2.36 8.45 19.75
C ASN A 87 0.82 8.33 19.65
N GLN A 88 0.10 8.77 20.70
CA GLN A 88 -1.35 8.70 20.76
C GLN A 88 -2.05 9.58 19.71
N GLU A 89 -1.51 10.76 19.40
CA GLU A 89 -2.03 11.64 18.35
C GLU A 89 -2.06 10.92 17.00
N ALA A 90 -0.97 10.23 16.65
CA ALA A 90 -0.88 9.44 15.43
C ALA A 90 -1.90 8.29 15.42
N ILE A 91 -2.28 7.72 16.58
CA ILE A 91 -3.37 6.73 16.67
C ILE A 91 -4.69 7.37 16.24
N MET A 92 -5.01 8.57 16.76
CA MET A 92 -6.25 9.27 16.42
C MET A 92 -6.31 9.61 14.93
N GLU A 93 -5.23 10.18 14.38
CA GLU A 93 -5.14 10.45 12.95
C GLU A 93 -5.32 9.18 12.11
N PHE A 94 -4.70 8.07 12.52
CA PHE A 94 -4.78 6.83 11.77
C PHE A 94 -6.18 6.21 11.84
N LYS A 95 -6.87 6.30 12.99
CA LYS A 95 -8.28 5.89 13.11
C LYS A 95 -9.19 6.67 12.16
N GLN A 96 -9.00 7.99 12.04
CA GLN A 96 -9.75 8.81 11.08
C GLN A 96 -9.47 8.39 9.63
N ARG A 97 -8.20 8.08 9.30
CA ARG A 97 -7.82 7.56 7.98
C ARG A 97 -8.43 6.20 7.69
N ILE A 98 -8.52 5.30 8.67
CA ILE A 98 -9.23 4.01 8.53
C ILE A 98 -10.71 4.25 8.25
N ALA A 99 -11.37 5.14 9.01
CA ALA A 99 -12.78 5.42 8.79
C ALA A 99 -13.04 5.99 7.38
N SER A 100 -12.22 6.95 6.95
CA SER A 100 -12.26 7.51 5.59
C SER A 100 -11.91 6.47 4.51
N TRP A 101 -10.99 5.54 4.78
CA TRP A 101 -10.69 4.46 3.86
C TRP A 101 -11.88 3.52 3.70
N TYR A 102 -12.51 3.16 4.81
CA TYR A 102 -13.63 2.24 4.86
C TYR A 102 -14.84 2.76 4.09
N THR A 103 -15.06 4.09 4.02
CA THR A 103 -16.13 4.64 3.17
C THR A 103 -15.96 4.33 1.69
N TYR A 104 -14.73 4.16 1.22
CA TYR A 104 -14.44 3.82 -0.18
C TYR A 104 -14.33 2.30 -0.40
N THR A 105 -13.88 1.56 0.62
CA THR A 105 -13.55 0.14 0.46
C THR A 105 -14.49 -0.82 1.18
N PHE A 106 -15.59 -0.37 1.77
CA PHE A 106 -16.52 -1.18 2.57
C PHE A 106 -16.94 -2.50 1.87
N ASN A 107 -17.23 -2.43 0.57
CA ASN A 107 -17.70 -3.56 -0.23
C ASN A 107 -16.58 -4.47 -0.75
N TYR A 108 -15.33 -4.17 -0.42
CA TYR A 108 -14.16 -4.87 -0.95
C TYR A 108 -13.51 -5.70 0.15
N ARG A 109 -13.46 -7.01 -0.05
CA ARG A 109 -12.58 -7.92 0.72
C ARG A 109 -11.23 -8.13 0.03
N HIS A 110 -11.19 -7.84 -1.26
CA HIS A 110 -9.99 -7.76 -2.07
C HIS A 110 -10.08 -6.51 -2.96
N PRO A 111 -8.96 -5.98 -3.45
CA PRO A 111 -8.97 -5.01 -4.54
C PRO A 111 -9.87 -5.43 -5.70
N PRO A 112 -10.56 -4.50 -6.36
CA PRO A 112 -11.20 -4.80 -7.64
C PRO A 112 -10.16 -5.32 -8.64
N ILE A 113 -10.49 -6.42 -9.32
CA ILE A 113 -9.64 -7.04 -10.34
C ILE A 113 -10.26 -6.79 -11.70
N GLY A 114 -9.51 -6.18 -12.64
CA GLY A 114 -9.91 -6.08 -14.04
C GLY A 114 -9.15 -5.03 -14.84
N TYR A 115 -9.13 -5.21 -16.16
CA TYR A 115 -8.78 -4.17 -17.14
C TYR A 115 -10.08 -3.73 -17.81
N PHE A 116 -10.34 -2.43 -17.95
CA PHE A 116 -11.31 -1.98 -18.95
C PHE A 116 -10.67 -2.13 -20.33
N SER A 117 -11.11 -3.11 -21.12
CA SER A 117 -11.05 -2.98 -22.57
C SER A 117 -12.12 -1.95 -22.95
N LEU A 118 -11.68 -0.78 -23.45
CA LEU A 118 -12.56 0.12 -24.20
C LEU A 118 -13.02 -0.55 -25.49
#